data_AF-A0A6H0S6S8-F1
#
_entry.id   AF-A0A6H0S6S8-F1
#
_cell.length_a   1.000
_cell.length_b   1.000
_cell.length_c   1.000
_cell.angle_alpha   90.00
_cell.angle_beta   90.00
_cell.angle_gamma   90.00
#
_symmetry.space_group_name_H-M   'P 1'
#
loop_
_entity.id
_entity.type
_entity.pdbx_description
1 polymer ?
#
loop_
_entity_poly.entity_id
_entity_poly.type
_entity_poly.pdbx_seq_one_letter_code
_entity_poly.pdbx_strand_id
1 'polypeptide(L)'
;MADTPTFVQRVLYAYGRRLPDSMQDWVAADLSGPGAIRRHMIRYAIPPALILAPLWLLPASLYVHLEMTVPIYTWALIMGYVLNKVWRRHRLAQHGLNPNLVDSINREKNARVHEDYARRYGARPEEARWQSNSSPF
;
A
#
# COMPACT_ATOMS: atom_id res chain seq x y z
N MET A 1 16.37 16.37 10.80
CA MET A 1 14.96 16.82 10.72
C MET A 1 14.42 16.27 9.41
N ALA A 2 13.40 15.42 9.44
CA ALA A 2 12.85 14.86 8.21
C ALA A 2 12.18 15.98 7.40
N ASP A 3 12.66 16.24 6.18
CA ASP A 3 12.00 17.17 5.27
C ASP A 3 10.63 16.59 4.90
N THR A 4 9.57 17.32 5.25
CA THR A 4 8.22 16.89 4.87
C THR A 4 7.95 17.29 3.42
N PRO A 5 7.38 16.39 2.59
CA PRO A 5 7.09 16.73 1.21
C PRO A 5 5.99 17.78 1.15
N THR A 6 6.17 18.75 0.26
CA THR A 6 5.16 19.75 -0.10
C THR A 6 3.92 19.10 -0.72
N PHE A 7 2.81 19.83 -0.78
CA PHE A 7 1.56 19.31 -1.33
C PHE A 7 1.72 18.76 -2.76
N VAL A 8 2.36 19.53 -3.65
CA VAL A 8 2.62 19.13 -5.04
C VAL A 8 3.50 17.89 -5.10
N GLN A 9 4.55 17.82 -4.28
CA GLN A 9 5.41 16.63 -4.18
C GLN A 9 4.63 15.40 -3.74
N ARG A 10 3.70 15.52 -2.78
CA ARG A 10 2.84 14.40 -2.34
C ARG A 10 1.92 13.90 -3.45
N VAL A 11 1.32 14.81 -4.22
CA VAL A 11 0.44 14.45 -5.34
C VAL A 11 1.24 13.73 -6.42
N LEU A 12 2.36 14.31 -6.86
CA LEU A 12 3.21 13.67 -7.87
C LEU A 12 3.77 12.33 -7.36
N TYR A 13 4.15 12.26 -6.08
CA TYR A 13 4.57 11.03 -5.44
C TYR A 13 3.48 9.96 -5.43
N ALA A 14 2.23 10.33 -5.12
CA ALA A 14 1.10 9.40 -5.13
C ALA A 14 0.90 8.74 -6.50
N TYR A 15 1.16 9.50 -7.58
CA TYR A 15 1.02 9.04 -8.97
C TYR A 15 2.33 8.56 -9.61
N GLY A 16 3.38 8.29 -8.82
CA GLY A 16 4.56 7.53 -9.27
C GLY A 16 5.87 8.32 -9.34
N ARG A 17 5.88 9.62 -9.06
CA ARG A 17 7.14 10.39 -8.99
C ARG A 17 7.98 9.95 -7.79
N ARG A 18 9.27 9.72 -8.01
CA ARG A 18 10.24 9.51 -6.92
C ARG A 18 10.51 10.84 -6.19
N LEU A 19 10.39 10.82 -4.86
CA LEU A 19 10.82 11.93 -3.99
C LEU A 19 12.35 11.97 -3.82
N PRO A 20 12.93 13.15 -3.53
CA PRO A 20 14.36 13.29 -3.23
C PRO A 20 14.81 12.41 -2.06
N ASP A 21 16.08 12.05 -2.04
CA ASP A 21 16.63 11.13 -1.03
C ASP A 21 16.61 11.73 0.39
N SER A 22 16.59 13.06 0.54
CA SER A 22 16.42 13.72 1.85
C SER A 22 15.08 13.40 2.53
N MET A 23 14.10 12.88 1.79
CA MET A 23 12.76 12.55 2.28
C MET A 23 12.54 11.03 2.44
N GLN A 24 13.60 10.21 2.40
CA GLN A 24 13.49 8.75 2.51
C GLN A 24 12.82 8.29 3.81
N ASP A 25 13.09 8.94 4.95
CA ASP A 25 12.46 8.62 6.22
C ASP A 25 10.94 8.82 6.18
N TRP A 26 10.48 9.89 5.52
CA TRP A 26 9.06 10.14 5.33
C TRP A 26 8.43 9.07 4.44
N VAL A 27 9.11 8.67 3.36
CA VAL A 27 8.67 7.58 2.46
C VAL A 27 8.59 6.25 3.21
N ALA A 28 9.59 5.94 4.03
CA ALA A 28 9.62 4.73 4.85
C ALA A 28 8.41 4.71 5.80
N ALA A 29 8.09 5.82 6.47
CA ALA A 29 6.93 5.93 7.34
C ALA A 29 5.59 5.89 6.56
N ASP A 30 5.52 6.48 5.37
CA ASP A 30 4.32 6.44 4.53
C ASP A 30 4.04 5.02 4.02
N LEU A 31 5.08 4.30 3.60
CA LEU A 31 4.94 2.98 3.01
C LEU A 31 4.90 1.85 4.03
N SER A 32 5.61 1.94 5.16
CA SER A 32 5.62 0.88 6.18
C SER A 32 4.76 1.18 7.41
N GLY A 33 4.45 2.45 7.68
CA GLY A 33 3.78 2.89 8.91
C GLY A 33 2.29 2.58 8.99
N PRO A 34 1.67 2.83 10.16
CA PRO A 34 0.27 2.51 10.42
C PRO A 34 -0.64 3.24 9.44
N GLY A 35 -1.62 2.51 8.90
CA GLY A 35 -2.55 3.05 7.89
C GLY A 35 -1.99 3.19 6.48
N ALA A 36 -0.81 2.60 6.16
CA ALA A 36 -0.26 2.60 4.80
C ALA A 36 -1.26 2.06 3.76
N ILE A 37 -1.98 0.98 4.09
CA ILE A 37 -3.04 0.42 3.22
C ILE A 37 -4.15 1.45 2.99
N ARG A 38 -4.63 2.12 4.06
CA ARG A 38 -5.68 3.14 3.95
C ARG A 38 -5.24 4.29 3.05
N ARG A 39 -4.01 4.81 3.22
CA ARG A 39 -3.46 5.88 2.38
C ARG A 39 -3.35 5.46 0.92
N HIS A 40 -2.88 4.24 0.66
CA HIS A 40 -2.82 3.69 -0.68
C HIS A 40 -4.22 3.60 -1.31
N MET A 41 -5.19 3.02 -0.60
CA MET A 41 -6.56 2.89 -1.09
C MET A 41 -7.21 4.24 -1.42
N ILE A 42 -7.03 5.25 -0.56
CA ILE A 42 -7.56 6.60 -0.83
C ILE A 42 -6.94 7.17 -2.11
N ARG A 43 -5.62 7.06 -2.30
CA ARG A 43 -4.95 7.55 -3.50
C ARG A 43 -5.41 6.83 -4.77
N TYR A 44 -5.63 5.52 -4.68
CA TYR A 44 -6.04 4.68 -5.81
C TYR A 44 -7.53 4.76 -6.15
N ALA A 45 -8.37 5.20 -5.21
CA ALA A 45 -9.78 5.46 -5.48
C ALA A 45 -9.99 6.69 -6.39
N ILE A 46 -9.05 7.64 -6.39
CA ILE A 46 -9.21 8.93 -7.08
C ILE A 46 -9.20 8.78 -8.62
N PRO A 47 -8.21 8.12 -9.27
CA PRO A 47 -8.17 8.02 -10.73
C PRO A 47 -9.43 7.40 -11.37
N PRO A 48 -9.93 6.23 -10.93
CA PRO A 48 -11.13 5.65 -11.55
C PRO A 48 -12.37 6.52 -11.29
N ALA A 49 -12.48 7.18 -10.13
CA ALA A 49 -13.57 8.13 -9.89
C ALA A 49 -13.53 9.31 -10.87
N LEU A 50 -12.35 9.88 -11.11
CA LEU A 50 -12.18 10.98 -12.07
C LEU A 50 -12.49 10.57 -13.51
N ILE A 51 -12.13 9.35 -13.91
CA ILE A 51 -12.42 8.81 -15.24
C ILE A 51 -13.91 8.54 -15.43
N LEU A 52 -14.58 8.05 -14.39
CA LEU A 52 -16.02 7.70 -14.45
C LEU A 52 -16.92 8.92 -14.22
N ALA A 53 -16.46 9.98 -13.56
CA ALA A 53 -17.25 11.16 -13.24
C ALA A 53 -17.93 11.83 -14.44
N PRO A 54 -17.30 11.98 -15.63
CA PRO A 54 -17.97 12.54 -16.81
C PRO A 54 -19.19 11.74 -17.29
N LEU A 55 -19.24 10.42 -17.05
CA LEU A 55 -20.39 9.60 -17.45
C LEU A 55 -21.67 10.00 -16.71
N TRP A 56 -21.54 10.59 -15.52
CA TRP A 56 -22.66 11.09 -14.72
C TRP A 56 -23.26 12.41 -15.23
N LEU A 57 -22.62 13.05 -16.22
CA LEU A 57 -23.18 14.22 -16.88
C LEU A 57 -24.20 13.86 -17.98
N LEU A 58 -24.28 12.58 -18.35
CA LEU A 58 -25.22 12.10 -19.35
C LEU A 58 -26.63 12.01 -18.76
N PRO A 59 -27.67 12.37 -19.54
CA PRO A 59 -29.05 12.22 -19.09
C PRO A 59 -29.43 10.74 -19.09
N ALA A 60 -29.24 10.07 -17.95
CA ALA A 60 -29.65 8.69 -17.73
C ALA A 60 -30.25 8.51 -16.33
N SER A 61 -30.99 7.41 -16.12
CA SER A 61 -31.52 7.09 -14.79
C SER A 61 -30.39 6.76 -13.81
N LEU A 62 -30.63 6.95 -12.51
CA LEU A 62 -29.65 6.57 -11.47
C LEU A 62 -29.25 5.09 -11.59
N TYR A 63 -30.21 4.23 -11.92
CA TYR A 63 -29.98 2.80 -12.11
C TYR A 63 -28.94 2.52 -13.20
N VAL A 64 -29.10 3.15 -14.38
CA VAL A 64 -28.18 2.99 -15.51
C VAL A 64 -26.78 3.51 -15.17
N HIS A 65 -26.67 4.62 -14.45
CA HIS A 65 -25.38 5.14 -13.96
C HIS A 65 -24.67 4.16 -13.03
N LEU A 66 -25.39 3.52 -12.12
CA LEU A 66 -24.82 2.55 -11.19
C LEU A 66 -24.35 1.30 -11.94
N GLU A 67 -25.15 0.76 -12.86
CA GLU A 67 -24.79 -0.41 -13.65
C GLU A 67 -23.52 -0.20 -14.47
N MET A 68 -23.33 0.99 -15.06
CA MET A 68 -22.13 1.26 -15.87
C MET A 68 -20.89 1.58 -15.02
N THR A 69 -21.03 2.24 -13.86
CA THR A 69 -19.88 2.77 -13.10
C THR A 69 -19.46 1.90 -11.92
N VAL A 70 -20.41 1.31 -11.18
CA VAL A 70 -20.13 0.56 -9.95
C VAL A 70 -19.28 -0.68 -10.21
N PRO A 71 -19.53 -1.52 -11.25
CA PRO A 71 -18.70 -2.71 -11.48
C PRO A 71 -17.25 -2.34 -11.77
N ILE A 72 -17.02 -1.34 -12.64
CA ILE A 72 -15.68 -0.88 -13.01
C ILE A 72 -14.96 -0.29 -11.81
N TYR A 73 -15.63 0.60 -11.07
CA TYR A 73 -15.05 1.23 -9.89
C TYR A 73 -14.71 0.21 -8.80
N THR A 74 -15.62 -0.71 -8.52
CA THR A 74 -15.42 -1.79 -7.55
C THR A 74 -14.24 -2.68 -7.95
N TRP A 75 -14.16 -3.05 -9.22
CA TRP A 75 -13.04 -3.85 -9.73
C TRP A 75 -11.70 -3.14 -9.59
N ALA A 76 -11.65 -1.83 -9.88
CA ALA A 76 -10.45 -1.02 -9.68
C ALA A 76 -10.00 -0.98 -8.20
N LEU A 77 -10.94 -0.87 -7.26
CA LEU A 77 -10.63 -0.90 -5.83
C LEU A 77 -10.13 -2.27 -5.37
N ILE A 78 -10.75 -3.36 -5.85
CA ILE A 78 -10.28 -4.73 -5.57
C ILE A 78 -8.84 -4.90 -6.05
N MET A 79 -8.55 -4.50 -7.29
CA MET A 79 -7.21 -4.58 -7.85
C MET A 79 -6.21 -3.71 -7.09
N GLY A 80 -6.59 -2.48 -6.70
CA GLY A 80 -5.77 -1.63 -5.85
C GLY A 80 -5.43 -2.29 -4.51
N TYR A 81 -6.41 -2.94 -3.88
CA TYR A 81 -6.19 -3.67 -2.63
C TYR A 81 -5.25 -4.87 -2.80
N VAL A 82 -5.47 -5.69 -3.84
CA VAL A 82 -4.66 -6.89 -4.12
C VAL A 82 -3.21 -6.51 -4.45
N LEU A 83 -3.00 -5.50 -5.30
CA LEU A 83 -1.66 -5.07 -5.72
C LEU A 83 -0.93 -4.20 -4.70
N ASN A 84 -1.62 -3.68 -3.67
CA ASN A 84 -1.06 -2.77 -2.67
C ASN A 84 0.26 -3.27 -2.07
N LYS A 85 0.37 -4.57 -1.73
CA LYS A 85 1.61 -5.13 -1.15
C LYS A 85 2.77 -5.05 -2.15
N VAL A 86 2.56 -5.52 -3.37
CA VAL A 86 3.56 -5.54 -4.46
C VAL A 86 4.00 -4.12 -4.77
N TRP A 87 3.04 -3.19 -4.91
CA TRP A 87 3.33 -1.81 -5.22
C TRP A 87 4.13 -1.12 -4.11
N ARG A 88 3.78 -1.30 -2.83
CA ARG A 88 4.53 -0.73 -1.71
C ARG A 88 5.96 -1.24 -1.64
N ARG A 89 6.18 -2.54 -1.88
CA ARG A 89 7.53 -3.14 -1.97
C ARG A 89 8.33 -2.53 -3.12
N HIS A 90 7.73 -2.41 -4.30
CA HIS A 90 8.36 -1.77 -5.45
C HIS A 90 8.73 -0.31 -5.16
N ARG A 91 7.84 0.46 -4.51
CA ARG A 91 8.12 1.86 -4.13
C ARG A 91 9.27 1.97 -3.13
N LEU A 92 9.37 1.08 -2.14
CA LEU A 92 10.53 1.06 -1.24
C LEU A 92 11.82 0.79 -2.02
N ALA A 93 11.81 -0.20 -2.93
CA ALA A 93 12.96 -0.51 -3.77
C ALA A 93 13.37 0.67 -4.66
N GLN A 94 12.41 1.39 -5.26
CA GLN A 94 12.68 2.61 -6.05
C GLN A 94 13.41 3.70 -5.24
N HIS A 95 13.21 3.72 -3.91
CA HIS A 95 13.85 4.64 -2.98
C HIS A 95 15.11 4.08 -2.32
N GLY A 96 15.59 2.90 -2.73
CA GLY A 96 16.76 2.24 -2.13
C GLY A 96 16.50 1.69 -0.72
N LEU A 97 15.24 1.63 -0.29
CA LEU A 97 14.83 1.14 1.03
C LEU A 97 14.59 -0.37 0.99
N ASN A 98 14.75 -1.03 2.14
CA ASN A 98 14.50 -2.46 2.26
C ASN A 98 13.02 -2.80 1.98
N PRO A 99 12.69 -3.57 0.94
CA PRO A 99 11.30 -3.90 0.57
C PRO A 99 10.54 -4.63 1.68
N ASN A 100 11.26 -5.35 2.53
CA ASN A 100 10.70 -6.12 3.64
C ASN A 100 10.15 -5.25 4.77
N LEU A 101 10.39 -3.92 4.75
CA LEU A 101 9.76 -2.97 5.67
C LEU A 101 8.24 -2.97 5.54
N VAL A 102 7.66 -3.38 4.40
CA VAL A 102 6.20 -3.52 4.25
C VAL A 102 5.60 -4.46 5.31
N ASP A 103 6.36 -5.46 5.73
CA ASP A 103 5.91 -6.48 6.67
C ASP A 103 6.24 -6.13 8.13
N SER A 104 6.92 -5.01 8.42
CA SER A 104 7.36 -4.65 9.78
C SER A 104 6.21 -4.58 10.78
N ILE A 105 5.10 -3.93 10.41
CA ILE A 105 3.90 -3.84 11.26
C ILE A 105 3.24 -5.20 11.47
N ASN A 106 3.18 -6.04 10.42
CA ASN A 106 2.61 -7.38 10.58
C ASN A 106 3.50 -8.24 11.49
N ARG A 107 4.83 -8.09 11.41
CA ARG A 107 5.76 -8.75 12.33
C ARG A 107 5.56 -8.27 13.76
N GLU A 108 5.43 -6.96 13.97
CA GLU A 108 5.21 -6.39 15.30
C GLU A 108 3.88 -6.86 15.91
N LYS A 109 2.79 -6.86 15.12
CA LYS A 109 1.49 -7.39 15.55
C LYS A 109 1.54 -8.88 15.87
N ASN A 110 2.23 -9.66 15.05
CA ASN A 110 2.37 -11.10 15.24
C ASN A 110 3.49 -11.49 16.20
N ALA A 111 4.28 -10.53 16.72
CA ALA A 111 5.40 -10.79 17.61
C ALA A 111 4.95 -11.56 18.84
N ARG A 112 3.80 -11.18 19.42
CA ARG A 112 3.19 -11.88 20.57
C ARG A 112 2.86 -13.34 20.25
N VAL A 113 2.34 -13.61 19.05
CA VAL A 113 2.03 -14.97 18.60
C VAL A 113 3.32 -15.77 18.40
N HIS A 114 4.36 -15.14 17.85
CA HIS A 114 5.67 -15.77 17.68
C HIS A 114 6.36 -16.07 19.03
N GLU A 115 6.25 -15.17 20.01
CA GLU A 115 6.75 -15.37 21.37
C GLU A 115 6.01 -16.51 22.09
N ASP A 116 4.68 -16.53 22.01
CA ASP A 116 3.87 -17.60 22.59
C ASP A 116 4.16 -18.97 21.94
N TYR A 117 4.35 -18.99 20.61
CA TYR A 117 4.76 -20.19 19.89
C TYR A 117 6.15 -20.66 20.35
N ALA A 118 7.12 -19.75 20.45
CA ALA A 118 8.48 -20.07 20.89
C ALA A 118 8.51 -20.61 22.33
N ARG A 119 7.63 -20.09 23.20
CA ARG A 119 7.48 -20.58 24.58
C ARG A 119 6.93 -22.01 24.63
N ARG A 120 5.99 -22.35 23.74
CA ARG A 120 5.32 -23.68 23.73
C ARG A 120 6.12 -24.75 22.99
N TYR A 121 6.78 -24.40 21.90
CA TYR A 121 7.39 -25.34 20.96
C TYR A 121 8.90 -25.16 20.75
N GLY A 122 9.52 -24.18 21.41
CA GLY A 122 10.94 -23.87 21.27
C GLY A 122 11.25 -22.84 20.18
N ALA A 123 12.49 -22.35 20.17
CA ALA A 123 12.96 -21.36 19.21
C ALA A 123 12.96 -21.91 17.78
N ARG A 124 12.63 -21.06 16.80
CA ARG A 124 12.67 -21.44 15.38
C ARG A 124 14.13 -21.70 14.97
N PRO A 125 14.44 -22.81 14.28
CA PRO A 125 15.79 -23.08 13.82
C PRO A 125 16.28 -22.03 12.83
N GLU A 126 17.58 -21.74 12.86
CA GLU A 126 18.25 -20.74 12.02
C GLU A 126 18.03 -20.98 10.52
N GLU A 127 17.98 -22.25 10.11
CA GLU A 127 17.68 -22.63 8.72
C GLU A 127 16.30 -22.17 8.25
N ALA A 128 15.33 -21.92 9.13
CA ALA A 128 14.01 -21.45 8.73
C ALA A 128 13.95 -19.94 8.50
N ARG A 129 15.06 -19.20 8.63
CA ARG A 129 15.11 -17.75 8.37
C ARG A 129 14.71 -17.39 6.94
N TRP A 130 14.96 -18.24 5.94
CA TRP A 130 14.51 -17.98 4.56
C TRP A 130 12.98 -17.96 4.43
N GLN A 131 12.25 -18.68 5.31
CA GLN A 131 10.78 -18.68 5.35
C GLN A 131 10.19 -17.45 6.04
N SER A 132 11.03 -16.61 6.69
CA SER A 132 10.56 -15.40 7.36
C SER A 132 10.07 -14.33 6.38
N ASN A 133 10.40 -14.46 5.10
CA ASN A 133 9.81 -13.62 4.06
C ASN A 133 8.42 -14.16 3.68
N SER A 134 7.39 -13.41 4.05
CA SER A 134 5.99 -13.80 3.86
C SER A 134 5.51 -13.79 2.40
N SER A 135 6.38 -13.50 1.43
CA SER A 135 6.07 -13.61 -0.01
C SER A 135 7.36 -13.77 -0.82
N PRO A 136 7.40 -14.74 -1.76
CA PRO A 136 8.58 -15.03 -2.59
C PRO A 136 8.83 -14.03 -3.72
N PHE A 137 8.01 -12.96 -3.82
CA PHE A 137 8.08 -11.93 -4.86
C PHE A 137 8.25 -10.53 -4.26
#